data_AF-A0A7S3SGP8-F1
#
_entry.id   AF-A0A7S3SGP8-F1
#
_cell.length_a   1.000
_cell.length_b   1.000
_cell.length_c   1.000
_cell.angle_alpha   90.00
_cell.angle_beta   90.00
_cell.angle_gamma   90.00
#
_symmetry.space_group_name_H-M   'P 1'
#
loop_
_entity.id
_entity.type
_entity.pdbx_description
1 polymer ?
#
loop_
_entity_poly.entity_id
_entity_poly.type
_entity_poly.pdbx_seq_one_letter_code
_entity_poly.pdbx_strand_id
1 'polypeptide(L)'
;LRVLYTQNREAGLAPKKYSRHIPQAPERILDAPELLDDYYLNLLDWNSSNVLGVALGDSIYLWNASDGSIQQLMQTPGENTHVTSLSWVQEGSYMAVGTSDHKVQIWDVEKLKQVR
;
A
#
# COMPACT_ATOMS: atom_id res chain seq x y z
N LEU A 1 -65.23 -9.80 30.51
CA LEU A 1 -64.29 -9.13 29.58
C LEU A 1 -63.22 -8.42 30.41
N ARG A 2 -61.95 -8.81 30.27
CA ARG A 2 -60.80 -8.04 30.79
C ARG A 2 -59.85 -7.80 29.61
N VAL A 3 -59.82 -6.56 29.14
CA VAL A 3 -58.85 -6.10 28.14
C VAL A 3 -57.54 -5.86 28.88
N LEU A 4 -56.53 -6.67 28.59
CA LEU A 4 -55.17 -6.47 29.07
C LEU A 4 -54.49 -5.46 28.14
N TYR A 5 -54.40 -4.20 28.57
CA TYR A 5 -53.48 -3.25 27.94
C TYR A 5 -52.05 -3.62 28.35
N THR A 6 -51.19 -3.93 27.38
CA THR A 6 -49.74 -4.05 27.56
C THR A 6 -49.16 -2.65 27.75
N GLN A 7 -48.68 -2.34 28.95
CA GLN A 7 -47.86 -1.16 29.21
C GLN A 7 -46.43 -1.43 28.73
N ASN A 8 -46.00 -0.76 27.66
CA ASN A 8 -44.59 -0.65 27.32
C ASN A 8 -44.02 0.63 27.96
N ARG A 9 -43.14 0.48 28.94
CA ARG A 9 -41.87 1.22 29.06
C ARG A 9 -41.21 0.97 30.42
N GLU A 10 -40.26 0.06 30.44
CA GLU A 10 -38.99 0.40 31.06
C GLU A 10 -38.01 0.58 29.91
N ALA A 11 -37.64 1.84 29.67
CA ALA A 11 -36.53 2.16 28.78
C ALA A 11 -35.26 1.66 29.47
N GLY A 12 -34.96 0.37 29.29
CA GLY A 12 -33.64 -0.17 29.60
C GLY A 12 -32.61 0.74 28.97
N LEU A 13 -31.67 1.22 29.78
CA LEU A 13 -30.59 2.11 29.36
C LEU A 13 -29.94 1.54 28.09
N ALA A 14 -30.25 2.13 26.94
CA ALA A 14 -29.66 1.70 25.69
C ALA A 14 -28.14 1.78 25.83
N PRO A 15 -27.40 0.72 25.46
CA PRO A 15 -25.95 0.73 25.60
C PRO A 15 -25.38 1.93 24.84
N LYS A 16 -24.56 2.75 25.51
CA LYS A 16 -23.87 3.86 24.86
C LYS A 16 -23.08 3.30 23.69
N LYS A 17 -23.44 3.70 22.46
CA LYS A 17 -22.68 3.36 21.25
C LYS A 17 -21.36 4.13 21.31
N TYR A 18 -20.31 3.47 21.78
CA TYR A 18 -18.95 3.99 21.65
C TYR A 18 -18.53 3.81 20.20
N SER A 19 -18.58 4.89 19.42
CA SER A 19 -17.97 4.91 18.10
C SER A 19 -16.47 5.07 18.26
N ARG A 20 -15.68 4.21 17.60
CA ARG A 20 -14.24 4.40 17.48
C ARG A 20 -13.99 5.73 16.75
N HIS A 21 -13.01 6.51 17.24
CA HIS A 21 -12.52 7.66 16.51
C HIS A 21 -11.62 7.21 15.35
N ILE A 22 -11.91 7.67 14.14
CA ILE A 22 -11.09 7.46 12.94
C ILE A 22 -10.59 8.84 12.51
N PRO A 23 -9.26 9.09 12.49
CA PRO A 23 -8.71 10.34 11.98
C PRO A 23 -9.23 10.64 10.57
N GLN A 24 -9.59 11.90 10.32
CA GLN A 24 -10.08 12.36 9.00
C GLN A 24 -8.96 12.89 8.11
N ALA A 25 -7.73 12.94 8.63
CA ALA A 25 -6.54 13.39 7.94
C ALA A 25 -5.51 12.25 7.91
N PRO A 26 -4.65 12.19 6.88
CA PRO A 26 -3.57 11.22 6.82
C PRO A 26 -2.57 11.49 7.96
N GLU A 27 -1.97 10.42 8.48
CA GLU A 27 -0.89 10.55 9.46
C GLU A 27 0.40 11.03 8.81
N ARG A 28 0.67 10.59 7.57
CA ARG A 28 1.85 10.95 6.77
C ARG A 28 1.47 11.17 5.32
N ILE A 29 2.18 12.09 4.68
CA ILE A 29 2.09 12.39 3.26
C ILE A 29 3.51 12.26 2.72
N LEU A 30 3.68 11.44 1.68
CA LEU A 30 4.95 11.27 0.97
C LEU A 30 4.80 11.88 -0.42
N ASP A 31 5.85 12.53 -0.89
CA ASP A 31 5.89 13.02 -2.25
C ASP A 31 6.10 11.86 -3.22
N ALA A 32 5.32 11.84 -4.29
CA ALA A 32 5.38 10.84 -5.36
C ALA A 32 5.56 11.55 -6.72
N PRO A 33 6.70 12.22 -6.97
CA PRO A 33 6.97 12.84 -8.25
C PRO A 33 6.96 11.77 -9.35
N GLU A 34 6.46 12.11 -10.54
CA GLU A 34 6.46 11.21 -11.71
C GLU A 34 5.66 9.90 -11.52
N LEU A 35 4.79 9.83 -10.50
CA LEU A 35 3.81 8.76 -10.41
C LEU A 35 2.91 8.80 -11.65
N LEU A 36 2.86 7.69 -12.39
CA LEU A 36 2.07 7.62 -13.61
C LEU A 36 0.58 7.52 -13.26
N ASP A 37 -0.21 8.43 -13.84
CA ASP A 37 -1.67 8.45 -13.71
C ASP A 37 -2.31 7.52 -14.76
N ASP A 38 -2.12 6.21 -14.58
CA ASP A 38 -2.73 5.18 -15.40
C ASP A 38 -3.42 4.13 -14.52
N TYR A 39 -4.73 3.98 -14.75
CA TYR A 39 -5.63 3.12 -14.01
C TYR A 39 -5.23 1.63 -14.00
N TYR A 40 -4.50 1.17 -15.02
CA TYR A 40 -4.17 -0.25 -15.17
C TYR A 40 -2.87 -0.66 -14.46
N LEU A 41 -2.13 0.30 -13.92
CA LEU A 41 -0.84 0.04 -13.28
C LEU A 41 -1.01 -0.28 -11.79
N ASN A 42 -0.11 -1.13 -11.28
CA ASN A 42 -0.07 -1.51 -9.86
C ASN A 42 1.27 -1.07 -9.26
N LEU A 43 1.43 0.24 -9.08
CA LEU A 43 2.73 0.90 -8.85
C LEU A 43 3.22 0.90 -7.40
N LEU A 44 2.51 0.27 -6.48
CA LEU A 44 2.78 0.33 -5.05
C LEU A 44 2.45 -0.98 -4.35
N ASP A 45 3.34 -1.41 -3.46
CA ASP A 45 3.11 -2.56 -2.58
C ASP A 45 3.91 -2.41 -1.27
N TRP A 46 3.38 -2.95 -0.16
CA TRP A 46 3.94 -2.79 1.19
C TRP A 46 4.24 -4.16 1.80
N ASN A 47 5.52 -4.40 2.15
CA ASN A 47 5.93 -5.68 2.68
C ASN A 47 5.73 -5.84 4.20
N SER A 48 5.92 -7.08 4.67
CA SER A 48 5.84 -7.48 6.07
C SER A 48 6.94 -6.88 6.96
N SER A 49 8.04 -6.39 6.36
CA SER A 49 9.15 -5.70 7.03
C SER A 49 8.96 -4.18 7.11
N ASN A 50 7.75 -3.68 6.83
CA ASN A 50 7.39 -2.28 6.92
C ASN A 50 8.07 -1.38 5.88
N VAL A 51 8.43 -1.94 4.72
CA VAL A 51 8.99 -1.22 3.57
C VAL A 51 7.93 -1.10 2.48
N LEU A 52 7.68 0.13 2.05
CA LEU A 52 6.81 0.46 0.92
C LEU A 52 7.68 0.55 -0.34
N GLY A 53 7.32 -0.23 -1.37
CA GLY A 53 7.85 -0.08 -2.71
C GLY A 53 6.93 0.82 -3.54
N VAL A 54 7.50 1.82 -4.21
CA VAL A 54 6.75 2.74 -5.07
C VAL A 54 7.49 2.91 -6.39
N ALA A 55 6.77 2.73 -7.50
CA ALA A 55 7.25 3.00 -8.84
C ALA A 55 6.91 4.44 -9.26
N LEU A 56 7.95 5.21 -9.59
CA LEU A 56 7.88 6.61 -10.00
C LEU A 56 8.60 6.73 -11.35
N GLY A 57 7.84 6.97 -12.42
CA GLY A 57 8.35 6.96 -13.79
C GLY A 57 9.06 5.65 -14.17
N ASP A 58 10.37 5.76 -14.38
CA ASP A 58 11.26 4.66 -14.78
C ASP A 58 11.98 4.00 -13.58
N SER A 59 11.71 4.47 -12.37
CA SER A 59 12.46 4.16 -11.16
C SER A 59 11.59 3.54 -10.07
N ILE A 60 12.19 2.72 -9.21
CA ILE A 60 11.54 2.15 -8.03
C ILE A 60 12.25 2.65 -6.79
N TYR A 61 11.47 3.17 -5.85
CA TYR A 61 11.93 3.62 -4.55
C TYR A 61 11.36 2.73 -3.45
N LEU A 62 12.18 2.55 -2.42
CA LEU A 62 11.87 1.84 -1.21
C LEU A 62 11.86 2.85 -0.07
N TRP A 63 10.76 2.89 0.66
CA TRP A 63 10.62 3.74 1.84
C TRP A 63 10.34 2.86 3.07
N ASN A 64 11.20 2.93 4.07
CA ASN A 64 11.00 2.21 5.32
C ASN A 64 10.15 3.07 6.28
N ALA A 65 8.96 2.58 6.63
CA ALA A 65 8.04 3.34 7.47
C ALA A 65 8.47 3.42 8.94
N SER A 66 9.42 2.57 9.37
CA SER A 66 9.92 2.53 10.74
C SER A 66 10.89 3.66 11.04
N ASP A 67 11.81 3.96 10.13
CA ASP A 67 12.86 4.97 10.30
C ASP A 67 12.79 6.14 9.31
N GLY A 68 11.95 6.02 8.27
CA GLY A 68 11.79 7.02 7.21
C GLY A 68 12.89 7.01 6.15
N SER A 69 13.79 6.02 6.15
CA SER A 69 14.85 5.90 5.16
C SER A 69 14.28 5.64 3.76
N ILE A 70 14.95 6.20 2.75
CA ILE A 70 14.59 6.08 1.34
C ILE A 70 15.78 5.52 0.57
N GLN A 71 15.51 4.57 -0.32
CA GLN A 71 16.52 3.98 -1.20
C GLN A 71 15.94 3.73 -2.58
N GLN A 72 16.69 4.08 -3.62
CA GLN A 72 16.34 3.70 -4.99
C GLN A 72 16.79 2.25 -5.23
N LEU A 73 15.85 1.39 -5.62
CA LEU A 73 16.11 -0.02 -5.91
C LEU A 73 16.68 -0.20 -7.32
N MET A 74 16.05 0.42 -8.30
CA MET A 74 16.43 0.30 -9.70
C MET A 74 15.89 1.45 -10.55
N GLN A 75 16.47 1.60 -11.74
CA GLN A 75 16.00 2.45 -12.84
C GLN A 75 16.00 1.62 -14.13
N THR A 76 14.93 1.68 -14.91
CA THR A 76 14.84 0.88 -16.14
C THR A 76 15.83 1.42 -17.18
N PRO A 77 16.61 0.57 -17.86
CA PRO A 77 17.66 1.02 -18.78
C PRO A 77 17.15 1.46 -20.17
N GLY A 78 15.87 1.25 -20.49
CA GLY A 78 15.31 1.55 -21.80
C GLY A 78 14.82 2.99 -21.93
N GLU A 79 15.06 3.60 -23.08
CA GLU A 79 14.39 4.87 -23.42
C GLU A 79 12.88 4.61 -23.47
N ASN A 80 12.11 5.43 -22.75
CA ASN A 80 10.64 5.37 -22.70
C ASN A 80 10.05 4.08 -22.08
N THR A 81 10.84 3.35 -21.29
CA THR A 81 10.33 2.24 -20.47
C THR A 81 9.89 2.74 -19.10
N HIS A 82 8.83 2.14 -18.54
CA HIS A 82 8.34 2.46 -17.21
C HIS A 82 7.93 1.18 -16.49
N VAL A 83 7.78 1.30 -15.17
CA VAL A 83 7.32 0.20 -14.33
C VAL A 83 5.80 0.15 -14.39
N THR A 84 5.25 -1.06 -14.50
CA THR A 84 3.80 -1.29 -14.64
C THR A 84 3.20 -1.96 -13.42
N SER A 85 3.98 -2.76 -12.69
CA SER A 85 3.52 -3.46 -11.50
C SER A 85 4.65 -3.78 -10.53
N LEU A 86 4.34 -3.70 -9.24
CA LEU A 86 5.19 -4.15 -8.13
C LEU A 86 4.47 -5.20 -7.31
N SER A 87 5.19 -6.21 -6.85
CA SER A 87 4.68 -7.14 -5.84
C SER A 87 5.79 -7.70 -4.98
N TRP A 88 5.64 -7.59 -3.66
CA TRP A 88 6.55 -8.17 -2.69
C TRP A 88 6.31 -9.66 -2.53
N VAL A 89 7.41 -10.40 -2.31
CA VAL A 89 7.31 -11.73 -1.72
C VAL A 89 6.87 -11.61 -0.25
N GLN A 90 6.16 -12.62 0.26
CA GLN A 90 5.61 -12.61 1.62
C GLN A 90 6.69 -12.39 2.71
N GLU A 91 7.89 -12.91 2.49
CA GLU A 91 9.05 -12.75 3.38
C GLU A 91 9.71 -11.35 3.29
N GLY A 92 9.38 -10.55 2.28
CA GLY A 92 9.89 -9.19 2.09
C GLY A 92 11.30 -9.06 1.52
N SER A 93 12.00 -10.16 1.27
CA SER A 93 13.39 -10.16 0.76
C SER A 93 13.52 -9.88 -0.74
N TYR A 94 12.47 -10.20 -1.50
CA TYR A 94 12.42 -10.03 -2.95
C TYR A 94 11.20 -9.22 -3.39
N MET A 95 11.37 -8.52 -4.51
CA MET A 95 10.30 -7.81 -5.20
C MET A 95 10.22 -8.26 -6.66
N ALA A 96 9.01 -8.58 -7.11
CA ALA A 96 8.70 -8.77 -8.51
C ALA A 96 8.36 -7.40 -9.14
N VAL A 97 8.95 -7.14 -10.31
CA VAL A 97 8.79 -5.88 -11.04
C VAL A 97 8.34 -6.21 -12.46
N GLY A 98 7.15 -5.74 -12.84
CA GLY A 98 6.68 -5.77 -14.22
C GLY A 98 7.01 -4.45 -14.93
N THR A 99 7.48 -4.53 -16.16
CA THR A 99 7.89 -3.38 -16.96
C THR A 99 7.10 -3.29 -18.27
N SER A 100 7.03 -2.09 -18.85
CA SER A 100 6.30 -1.85 -20.10
C SER A 100 6.92 -2.56 -21.32
N ASP A 101 8.17 -3.04 -21.21
CA ASP A 101 8.87 -3.85 -22.22
C ASP A 101 8.56 -5.36 -22.14
N HIS A 102 7.41 -5.72 -21.53
CA HIS A 102 6.91 -7.09 -21.40
C HIS A 102 7.80 -8.03 -20.57
N LYS A 103 8.64 -7.49 -19.69
CA LYS A 103 9.48 -8.28 -18.78
C LYS A 103 8.90 -8.31 -17.38
N VAL A 104 9.21 -9.41 -16.70
CA VAL A 104 9.03 -9.55 -15.26
C VAL A 104 10.40 -9.85 -14.67
N GLN A 105 10.85 -8.98 -13.78
CA GLN A 105 12.14 -9.05 -13.13
C GLN A 105 11.95 -9.41 -11.66
N ILE A 106 12.94 -10.09 -11.08
CA ILE A 106 12.99 -10.34 -9.63
C ILE A 106 14.19 -9.63 -9.06
N TRP A 107 13.96 -8.79 -8.05
CA TRP A 107 15.00 -7.98 -7.40
C TRP A 107 15.21 -8.46 -5.96
N ASP A 108 16.48 -8.69 -5.61
CA ASP A 108 16.94 -8.84 -4.22
C ASP A 108 17.08 -7.44 -3.64
N VAL A 109 16.24 -7.12 -2.65
CA VAL A 109 16.15 -5.77 -2.09
C VAL A 109 17.29 -5.46 -1.15
N GLU A 110 17.80 -6.45 -0.42
CA GLU A 110 18.95 -6.27 0.46
C GLU A 110 20.24 -6.03 -0.33
N LYS A 111 20.38 -6.73 -1.46
CA LYS A 111 21.57 -6.63 -2.33
C LYS A 111 21.44 -5.59 -3.43
N LEU A 112 20.26 -4.97 -3.58
CA LEU A 112 19.91 -4.02 -4.65
C LEU A 112 20.29 -4.54 -6.04
N LYS A 113 19.90 -5.79 -6.31
CA LYS A 113 20.34 -6.48 -7.51
C LYS A 113 19.23 -7.30 -8.14
N GLN A 114 19.12 -7.21 -9.47
CA GLN A 114 18.29 -8.11 -10.25
C GLN A 114 18.85 -9.55 -10.16
N VAL A 115 17.99 -10.47 -9.74
CA VAL A 115 18.27 -11.91 -9.65
C VAL A 115 17.85 -12.62 -10.92
N ARG A 116 16.72 -12.21 -11.52
CA ARG A 116 16.13 -12.83 -12.71
C ARG A 116 15.48 -11.80 -13.60
#